data_AF-A0AA37NZM7-F1
#
_entry.id   AF-A0AA37NZM7-F1
#
_cell.length_a   1.000
_cell.length_b   1.000
_cell.length_c   1.000
_cell.angle_alpha   90.00
_cell.angle_beta   90.00
_cell.angle_gamma   90.00
#
_symmetry.space_group_name_H-M   'P 1'
#
loop_
_entity.id
_entity.type
_entity.pdbx_description
1 polymer ?
#
loop_
_entity_poly.entity_id
_entity_poly.type
_entity_poly.pdbx_seq_one_letter_code
_entity_poly.pdbx_strand_id
1 'polypeptide(L)'
;MAVTHAFGGKSGHHTSRMSREIQISLGSGVVKIQALRSLELTQKNGRLLHHLNSWYKLLPALPLLERLTLRGFRMVDANFPTLPQLKEAHFYDCSSSDSESTTKTLLEKLSSLRTFLNFNTFGKVSHDAFEPVKDTLETLAWVDTAHEYPTALIPNIGCLRKLQHLKTGFLKNQYEAGFRGVLFWNGNCLMEMKPLETVEMVVGEDEQCFLRADRKVRLQRVMSRILGTFGAMKMAGGVKGLRVVDMRCFKDWSDDVLLWQMLKVEFMAVTVRRFEKLGVTLLLPGMSIGL
;
A
#
# COMPACT_ATOMS: atom_id res chain seq x y z
N MET A 1 -19.68 0.92 15.37
CA MET A 1 -18.84 0.67 16.56
C MET A 1 -17.58 -0.02 16.08
N ALA A 2 -16.44 0.66 16.12
CA ALA A 2 -15.14 0.05 15.81
C ALA A 2 -14.63 -0.62 17.09
N VAL A 3 -14.33 -1.91 17.04
CA VAL A 3 -13.78 -2.63 18.19
C VAL A 3 -12.30 -2.88 17.90
N THR A 4 -11.44 -2.11 18.54
CA THR A 4 -9.99 -2.29 18.48
C THR A 4 -9.57 -3.21 19.62
N HIS A 5 -9.15 -4.43 19.32
CA HIS A 5 -8.63 -5.36 20.33
C HIS A 5 -7.11 -5.39 20.30
N ALA A 6 -6.49 -4.85 21.34
CA ALA A 6 -5.05 -4.94 21.58
C ALA A 6 -4.78 -6.12 22.54
N PHE A 7 -4.14 -7.18 22.06
CA PHE A 7 -3.66 -8.26 22.92
C PHE A 7 -2.25 -7.94 23.43
N GLY A 8 -2.09 -7.78 24.74
CA GLY A 8 -0.79 -7.74 25.41
C GLY A 8 -0.49 -6.45 26.18
N GLY A 9 -0.50 -6.57 27.51
CA GLY A 9 0.04 -5.63 28.49
C GLY A 9 0.62 -6.43 29.67
N LYS A 10 1.69 -5.91 30.26
CA LYS A 10 2.74 -6.58 31.06
C LYS A 10 2.26 -7.39 32.29
N SER A 11 3.00 -8.48 32.52
CA SER A 11 3.27 -9.19 33.78
C SER A 11 2.13 -9.37 34.79
N GLY A 12 1.76 -10.64 34.98
CA GLY A 12 0.94 -11.12 36.09
C GLY A 12 -0.26 -11.87 35.54
N HIS A 13 -0.21 -13.21 35.64
CA HIS A 13 -1.20 -14.29 35.48
C HIS A 13 -2.72 -14.06 35.14
N HIS A 14 -3.15 -12.89 34.69
CA HIS A 14 -4.53 -12.50 34.40
C HIS A 14 -4.82 -12.29 32.90
N THR A 15 -3.81 -12.01 32.06
CA THR A 15 -4.01 -11.75 30.62
C THR A 15 -4.22 -13.02 29.78
N SER A 16 -3.77 -14.19 30.24
CA SER A 16 -4.02 -15.46 29.55
C SER A 16 -5.48 -15.91 29.69
N ARG A 17 -6.12 -15.59 30.81
CA ARG A 17 -7.51 -15.96 31.09
C ARG A 17 -8.48 -15.16 30.20
N MET A 18 -8.27 -13.85 30.07
CA MET A 18 -9.09 -12.96 29.24
C MET A 18 -8.96 -13.27 27.73
N SER A 19 -7.77 -13.65 27.26
CA SER A 19 -7.55 -14.06 25.86
C SER A 19 -8.21 -15.41 25.53
N ARG A 20 -8.23 -16.33 26.49
CA ARG A 20 -8.89 -17.65 26.39
C ARG A 20 -10.40 -17.53 26.50
N GLU A 21 -10.89 -16.66 27.39
CA GLU A 21 -12.31 -16.32 27.54
C GLU A 21 -12.86 -15.67 26.27
N ILE A 22 -12.11 -14.83 25.56
CA ILE A 22 -12.56 -14.27 24.27
C ILE A 22 -12.60 -15.35 23.18
N GLN A 23 -11.61 -16.24 23.07
CA GLN A 23 -11.71 -17.36 22.11
C GLN A 23 -12.88 -18.30 22.44
N ILE A 24 -13.16 -18.54 23.72
CA ILE A 24 -14.30 -19.34 24.18
C ILE A 24 -15.62 -18.59 23.95
N SER A 25 -15.71 -17.28 24.22
CA SER A 25 -16.92 -16.47 24.03
C SER A 25 -17.23 -16.15 22.56
N LEU A 26 -16.20 -16.07 21.71
CA LEU A 26 -16.33 -15.99 20.25
C LEU A 26 -16.75 -17.33 19.64
N GLY A 27 -16.25 -18.45 20.20
CA GLY A 27 -16.66 -19.81 19.82
C GLY A 27 -18.02 -20.24 20.38
N SER A 28 -18.48 -19.64 21.48
CA SER A 28 -19.73 -20.02 22.18
C SER A 28 -20.97 -19.26 21.71
N GLY A 29 -20.86 -18.31 20.77
CA GLY A 29 -22.00 -17.57 20.22
C GLY A 29 -22.67 -16.58 21.19
N VAL A 30 -22.07 -16.31 22.36
CA VAL A 30 -22.68 -15.49 23.43
C VAL A 30 -22.52 -13.98 23.16
N VAL A 31 -21.57 -13.57 22.34
CA VAL A 31 -21.45 -12.18 21.88
C VAL A 31 -22.17 -12.04 20.54
N LYS A 32 -23.20 -11.18 20.46
CA LYS A 32 -23.88 -10.81 19.21
C LYS A 32 -22.98 -9.95 18.32
N ILE A 33 -21.94 -10.55 17.74
CA ILE A 33 -20.98 -9.89 16.84
C ILE A 33 -21.51 -9.83 15.40
N GLN A 34 -22.74 -10.30 15.15
CA GLN A 34 -23.39 -10.26 13.85
C GLN A 34 -23.51 -8.84 13.25
N ALA A 35 -23.42 -7.79 14.07
CA ALA A 35 -23.44 -6.40 13.64
C ALA A 35 -22.04 -5.77 13.39
N LEU A 36 -20.96 -6.52 13.57
CA LEU A 36 -19.60 -5.98 13.44
C LEU A 36 -19.27 -5.70 11.98
N ARG A 37 -18.99 -4.43 11.68
CA ARG A 37 -18.60 -3.96 10.34
C ARG A 37 -17.10 -3.77 10.15
N SER A 38 -16.34 -3.69 11.22
CA SER A 38 -14.89 -3.46 11.18
C SER A 38 -14.20 -4.31 12.23
N LEU A 39 -13.16 -5.03 11.81
CA LEU A 39 -12.33 -5.86 12.66
C LEU A 39 -10.85 -5.49 12.46
N GLU A 40 -10.18 -5.11 13.54
CA GLU A 40 -8.73 -4.93 13.56
C GLU A 40 -8.09 -5.95 14.51
N LEU A 41 -7.14 -6.71 13.98
CA LEU A 41 -6.34 -7.68 14.73
C LEU A 41 -4.88 -7.29 14.63
N THR A 42 -4.19 -7.26 15.78
CA THR A 42 -2.77 -6.94 15.86
C THR A 42 -2.02 -8.01 16.67
N GLN A 43 -0.96 -8.57 16.10
CA GLN A 43 -0.07 -9.49 16.78
C GLN A 43 1.13 -8.74 17.38
N LYS A 44 1.03 -8.34 18.66
CA LYS A 44 1.92 -7.35 19.28
C LYS A 44 3.38 -7.74 19.57
N ASN A 45 3.85 -8.96 19.29
CA ASN A 45 5.14 -9.40 19.85
C ASN A 45 6.22 -9.89 18.88
N GLY A 46 6.01 -9.99 17.56
CA GLY A 46 7.04 -10.47 16.60
C GLY A 46 7.58 -11.89 16.84
N ARG A 47 7.35 -12.47 18.02
CA ARG A 47 7.63 -13.83 18.46
C ARG A 47 6.36 -14.63 18.29
N LEU A 48 6.32 -15.39 17.18
CA LEU A 48 5.72 -16.71 16.96
C LEU A 48 4.72 -17.23 18.02
N LEU A 49 3.65 -16.49 18.33
CA LEU A 49 2.52 -17.06 19.06
C LEU A 49 1.64 -17.80 18.05
N HIS A 50 1.95 -19.09 17.85
CA HIS A 50 1.18 -20.03 17.04
C HIS A 50 -0.33 -20.10 17.40
N HIS A 51 -0.70 -19.60 18.59
CA HIS A 51 -2.06 -19.62 19.11
C HIS A 51 -3.06 -18.70 18.37
N LEU A 52 -2.58 -17.76 17.54
CA LEU A 52 -3.43 -16.92 16.70
C LEU A 52 -3.51 -17.37 15.24
N ASN A 53 -2.90 -18.51 14.87
CA ASN A 53 -2.96 -19.06 13.51
C ASN A 53 -4.37 -19.40 13.03
N SER A 54 -5.40 -19.35 13.89
CA SER A 54 -6.80 -19.62 13.53
C SER A 54 -7.68 -18.37 13.43
N TRP A 55 -7.10 -17.16 13.36
CA TRP A 55 -7.86 -15.90 13.24
C TRP A 55 -8.87 -15.93 12.09
N TYR A 56 -8.52 -16.58 10.97
CA TYR A 56 -9.36 -16.71 9.79
C TYR A 56 -10.67 -17.47 10.06
N LYS A 57 -10.73 -18.33 11.08
CA LYS A 57 -11.94 -19.08 11.46
C LYS A 57 -13.04 -18.19 12.03
N LEU A 58 -12.70 -16.98 12.48
CA LEU A 58 -13.67 -16.02 13.00
C LEU A 58 -14.42 -15.29 11.89
N LEU A 59 -13.80 -15.09 10.72
CA LEU A 59 -14.35 -14.24 9.68
C LEU A 59 -15.70 -14.73 9.11
N PRO A 60 -15.94 -16.05 8.90
CA PRO A 60 -17.24 -16.52 8.42
C PRO A 60 -18.40 -16.24 9.39
N ALA A 61 -18.10 -16.06 10.69
CA ALA A 61 -19.11 -15.70 11.70
C ALA A 61 -19.45 -14.19 11.70
N LEU A 62 -18.86 -13.41 10.80
CA LEU A 62 -19.01 -11.94 10.70
C LEU A 62 -19.64 -11.55 9.36
N PRO A 63 -20.94 -11.84 9.14
CA PRO A 63 -21.59 -11.67 7.84
C PRO A 63 -21.71 -10.22 7.39
N LEU A 64 -21.63 -9.26 8.32
CA LEU A 64 -21.70 -7.82 8.02
C LEU A 64 -20.32 -7.12 8.03
N LEU A 65 -19.23 -7.89 8.07
CA LEU A 65 -17.88 -7.33 8.09
C LEU A 65 -17.55 -6.63 6.77
N GLU A 66 -17.33 -5.32 6.82
CA GLU A 66 -16.98 -4.50 5.65
C GLU A 66 -15.49 -4.14 5.63
N ARG A 67 -14.82 -4.08 6.80
CA ARG A 67 -13.40 -3.74 6.93
C ARG A 67 -12.64 -4.77 7.76
N LEU A 68 -11.51 -5.24 7.22
CA LEU A 68 -10.54 -6.07 7.93
C LEU A 68 -9.18 -5.38 7.97
N THR A 69 -8.55 -5.33 9.13
CA THR A 69 -7.17 -4.88 9.29
C THR A 69 -6.37 -5.92 10.06
N LEU A 70 -5.28 -6.41 9.46
CA LEU A 70 -4.34 -7.34 10.07
C LEU A 70 -2.97 -6.69 10.20
N ARG A 71 -2.34 -6.87 11.36
CA ARG A 71 -0.98 -6.39 11.64
C ARG A 71 -0.11 -7.48 12.25
N GLY A 72 1.04 -7.78 11.64
CA GLY A 72 2.02 -8.70 12.21
C GLY A 72 1.72 -10.19 12.08
N PHE A 73 0.76 -10.60 11.23
CA PHE A 73 0.34 -11.99 11.07
C PHE A 73 1.15 -12.71 10.00
N ARG A 74 1.36 -14.03 10.15
CA ARG A 74 2.01 -14.86 9.14
C ARG A 74 1.01 -15.63 8.28
N MET A 75 1.40 -15.86 7.02
CA MET A 75 0.62 -16.60 6.01
C MET A 75 -0.84 -16.14 5.95
N VAL A 76 -1.06 -14.83 5.86
CA VAL A 76 -2.40 -14.24 5.96
C VAL A 76 -3.35 -14.70 4.86
N ASP A 77 -2.83 -15.15 3.73
CA ASP A 77 -3.57 -15.73 2.61
C ASP A 77 -3.98 -17.19 2.83
N ALA A 78 -3.27 -17.92 3.68
CA ALA A 78 -3.52 -19.34 3.90
C ALA A 78 -4.86 -19.54 4.62
N ASN A 79 -5.71 -20.38 4.02
CA ASN A 79 -7.09 -20.64 4.51
C ASN A 79 -7.96 -19.38 4.64
N PHE A 80 -7.59 -18.27 3.99
CA PHE A 80 -8.43 -17.07 3.99
C PHE A 80 -9.80 -17.44 3.40
N PRO A 81 -10.93 -17.18 4.09
CA PRO A 81 -12.26 -17.54 3.63
C PRO A 81 -12.78 -16.56 2.58
N THR A 82 -13.76 -16.98 1.79
CA THR A 82 -14.45 -16.09 0.85
C THR A 82 -15.28 -15.06 1.60
N LEU A 83 -14.99 -13.77 1.39
CA LEU A 83 -15.65 -12.64 2.05
C LEU A 83 -16.12 -11.63 0.98
N PRO A 84 -17.13 -11.97 0.16
CA PRO A 84 -17.59 -11.12 -0.93
C PRO A 84 -18.19 -9.79 -0.46
N GLN A 85 -18.55 -9.68 0.82
CA GLN A 85 -19.06 -8.45 1.43
C GLN A 85 -17.97 -7.44 1.84
N LEU A 86 -16.70 -7.88 1.91
CA LEU A 86 -15.61 -7.05 2.41
C LEU A 86 -15.31 -5.92 1.41
N LYS A 87 -15.32 -4.68 1.89
CA LYS A 87 -15.07 -3.47 1.10
C LYS A 87 -13.65 -2.95 1.31
N GLU A 88 -13.05 -3.22 2.46
CA GLU A 88 -11.72 -2.74 2.82
C GLU A 88 -10.87 -3.83 3.47
N ALA A 89 -9.65 -4.02 2.98
CA ALA A 89 -8.70 -4.98 3.51
C ALA A 89 -7.31 -4.36 3.65
N HIS A 90 -6.80 -4.31 4.87
CA HIS A 90 -5.53 -3.68 5.21
C HIS A 90 -4.59 -4.70 5.85
N PHE A 91 -3.37 -4.78 5.30
CA PHE A 91 -2.33 -5.67 5.77
C PHE A 91 -1.06 -4.86 6.03
N TYR A 92 -0.58 -4.92 7.26
CA TYR A 92 0.64 -4.24 7.70
C TYR A 92 1.60 -5.23 8.32
N ASP A 93 2.83 -5.27 7.83
CA ASP A 93 3.92 -6.08 8.37
C ASP A 93 3.52 -7.56 8.58
N CYS A 94 2.69 -8.08 7.68
CA CYS A 94 2.28 -9.47 7.69
C CYS A 94 3.23 -10.28 6.79
N SER A 95 3.02 -11.60 6.70
CA SER A 95 3.66 -12.41 5.67
C SER A 95 2.60 -13.17 4.88
N SER A 96 2.86 -13.39 3.60
CA SER A 96 2.04 -14.27 2.76
C SER A 96 2.75 -15.58 2.45
N SER A 97 2.05 -16.53 1.83
CA SER A 97 2.68 -17.65 1.14
C SER A 97 3.55 -17.11 0.00
N ASP A 98 4.65 -17.80 -0.27
CA ASP A 98 5.68 -17.34 -1.21
C ASP A 98 5.35 -17.77 -2.67
N SER A 99 4.26 -17.24 -3.23
CA SER A 99 3.82 -17.51 -4.61
C SER A 99 3.33 -16.25 -5.31
N GLU A 100 3.60 -16.12 -6.61
CA GLU A 100 3.13 -15.01 -7.45
C GLU A 100 1.60 -14.94 -7.55
N SER A 101 0.92 -16.09 -7.46
CA SER A 101 -0.54 -16.20 -7.55
C SER A 101 -1.26 -15.83 -6.25
N THR A 102 -0.55 -15.72 -5.13
CA THR A 102 -1.17 -15.53 -3.81
C THR A 102 -2.06 -14.29 -3.75
N THR A 103 -1.60 -13.18 -4.30
CA THR A 103 -2.37 -11.93 -4.33
C THR A 103 -3.65 -12.10 -5.15
N LYS A 104 -3.57 -12.75 -6.32
CA LYS A 104 -4.73 -13.02 -7.18
C LYS A 104 -5.77 -13.88 -6.48
N THR A 105 -5.35 -15.02 -5.92
CA THR A 105 -6.23 -15.95 -5.22
C THR A 105 -6.87 -15.33 -3.98
N LEU A 106 -6.18 -14.41 -3.29
CA LEU A 106 -6.77 -13.63 -2.21
C LEU A 106 -7.85 -12.67 -2.75
N LEU A 107 -7.57 -11.95 -3.83
CA LEU A 107 -8.52 -10.97 -4.39
C LEU A 107 -9.76 -11.62 -5.02
N GLU A 108 -9.66 -12.85 -5.54
CA GLU A 108 -10.82 -13.65 -5.98
C GLU A 108 -11.83 -13.90 -4.85
N LYS A 109 -11.36 -13.96 -3.59
CA LYS A 109 -12.20 -14.14 -2.40
C LYS A 109 -12.83 -12.84 -1.90
N LEU A 110 -12.42 -11.69 -2.47
CA LEU A 110 -12.74 -10.33 -2.04
C LEU A 110 -13.36 -9.54 -3.20
N SER A 111 -14.37 -10.09 -3.88
CA SER A 111 -14.88 -9.52 -5.14
C SER A 111 -15.48 -8.10 -5.03
N SER A 112 -15.99 -7.69 -3.87
CA SER A 112 -16.52 -6.33 -3.65
C SER A 112 -15.52 -5.32 -3.09
N LEU A 113 -14.23 -5.67 -3.06
CA LEU A 113 -13.19 -4.85 -2.44
C LEU A 113 -13.05 -3.50 -3.16
N ARG A 114 -13.08 -2.42 -2.37
CA ARG A 114 -12.88 -1.04 -2.84
C ARG A 114 -11.56 -0.45 -2.38
N THR A 115 -11.08 -0.85 -1.20
CA THR A 115 -9.81 -0.38 -0.65
C THR A 115 -8.92 -1.56 -0.30
N PHE A 116 -7.71 -1.56 -0.86
CA PHE A 116 -6.69 -2.54 -0.55
C PHE A 116 -5.40 -1.84 -0.14
N LEU A 117 -4.94 -2.09 1.08
CA LEU A 117 -3.70 -1.55 1.62
C LEU A 117 -2.73 -2.69 1.91
N ASN A 118 -1.64 -2.75 1.17
CA ASN A 118 -0.52 -3.65 1.39
C ASN A 118 0.71 -2.84 1.81
N PHE A 119 1.14 -3.05 3.05
CA PHE A 119 2.38 -2.50 3.60
C PHE A 119 3.23 -3.67 4.10
N ASN A 120 4.33 -3.98 3.41
CA ASN A 120 5.26 -5.02 3.82
C ASN A 120 4.57 -6.35 4.15
N THR A 121 3.68 -6.82 3.26
CA THR A 121 2.98 -8.10 3.43
C THR A 121 3.11 -9.03 2.23
N PHE A 122 2.64 -8.60 1.06
CA PHE A 122 2.65 -9.42 -0.15
C PHE A 122 3.89 -9.08 -0.98
N GLY A 123 4.84 -10.02 -1.04
CA GLY A 123 6.14 -9.81 -1.71
C GLY A 123 6.13 -10.13 -3.21
N LYS A 124 5.38 -11.15 -3.63
CA LYS A 124 5.27 -11.60 -5.03
C LYS A 124 3.85 -11.38 -5.56
N VAL A 125 3.75 -10.89 -6.79
CA VAL A 125 2.51 -10.47 -7.45
C VAL A 125 2.65 -10.76 -8.93
N SER A 126 1.73 -11.56 -9.45
CA SER A 126 1.61 -11.81 -10.88
C SER A 126 1.12 -10.56 -11.62
N HIS A 127 1.40 -10.52 -12.93
CA HIS A 127 0.96 -9.42 -13.81
C HIS A 127 -0.56 -9.19 -13.76
N ASP A 128 -1.35 -10.25 -13.61
CA ASP A 128 -2.82 -10.26 -13.63
C ASP A 128 -3.45 -10.28 -12.22
N ALA A 129 -2.68 -10.02 -11.16
CA ALA A 129 -3.14 -10.20 -9.79
C ALA A 129 -4.39 -9.39 -9.43
N PHE A 130 -4.56 -8.21 -10.03
CA PHE A 130 -5.66 -7.29 -9.75
C PHE A 130 -6.90 -7.49 -10.63
N GLU A 131 -6.85 -8.40 -11.61
CA GLU A 131 -7.99 -8.69 -12.50
C GLU A 131 -9.30 -9.02 -11.75
N PRO A 132 -9.30 -9.76 -10.60
CA PRO A 132 -10.53 -10.07 -9.87
C PRO A 132 -11.27 -8.84 -9.30
N VAL A 133 -10.58 -7.71 -9.10
CA VAL A 133 -11.12 -6.48 -8.49
C VAL A 133 -11.07 -5.28 -9.44
N LYS A 134 -10.84 -5.53 -10.74
CA LYS A 134 -10.66 -4.50 -11.77
C LYS A 134 -11.82 -3.50 -11.88
N ASP A 135 -13.04 -3.95 -11.59
CA ASP A 135 -14.27 -3.17 -11.70
C ASP A 135 -14.79 -2.67 -10.33
N THR A 136 -14.05 -2.90 -9.24
CA THR A 136 -14.47 -2.56 -7.87
C THR A 136 -13.45 -1.76 -7.07
N LEU A 137 -12.15 -1.95 -7.31
CA LEU A 137 -11.10 -1.30 -6.53
C LEU A 137 -10.98 0.20 -6.84
N GLU A 138 -11.16 1.03 -5.81
CA GLU A 138 -11.12 2.50 -5.86
C GLU A 138 -9.84 3.05 -5.23
N THR A 139 -9.30 2.37 -4.21
CA THR A 139 -8.07 2.76 -3.51
C THR A 139 -7.09 1.59 -3.41
N LEU A 140 -5.85 1.83 -3.82
CA LEU A 140 -4.74 0.88 -3.72
C LEU A 140 -3.57 1.57 -3.03
N ALA A 141 -3.16 1.06 -1.88
CA ALA A 141 -1.83 1.32 -1.35
C ALA A 141 -0.96 0.07 -1.49
N TRP A 142 0.17 0.22 -2.16
CA TRP A 142 1.16 -0.84 -2.31
C TRP A 142 2.54 -0.31 -1.99
N VAL A 143 2.97 -0.55 -0.75
CA VAL A 143 4.18 0.04 -0.17
C VAL A 143 5.06 -1.06 0.39
N ASP A 144 6.35 -0.95 0.10
CA ASP A 144 7.43 -1.77 0.65
C ASP A 144 7.19 -3.27 0.48
N THR A 145 7.66 -3.85 -0.62
CA THR A 145 7.63 -5.30 -0.82
C THR A 145 9.04 -5.82 -0.98
N ALA A 146 9.44 -6.63 -0.01
CA ALA A 146 10.73 -7.26 0.02
C ALA A 146 10.82 -8.42 -0.99
N HIS A 147 11.90 -8.34 -1.78
CA HIS A 147 12.64 -9.40 -2.48
C HIS A 147 12.28 -9.64 -3.95
N GLU A 148 13.15 -9.11 -4.81
CA GLU A 148 13.47 -9.64 -6.14
C GLU A 148 12.34 -9.57 -7.15
N TYR A 149 12.14 -8.38 -7.72
CA TYR A 149 11.25 -8.19 -8.86
C TYR A 149 12.01 -8.12 -10.19
N PRO A 150 11.86 -9.12 -11.08
CA PRO A 150 12.13 -8.93 -12.50
C PRO A 150 11.16 -7.88 -13.04
N THR A 151 11.66 -6.96 -13.87
CA THR A 151 10.86 -5.89 -14.51
C THR A 151 9.68 -6.44 -15.34
N ALA A 152 9.77 -7.69 -15.80
CA ALA A 152 8.71 -8.39 -16.53
C ALA A 152 7.49 -8.78 -15.67
N LEU A 153 7.62 -8.72 -14.34
CA LEU A 153 6.58 -9.11 -13.38
C LEU A 153 5.92 -7.91 -12.68
N ILE A 154 6.17 -6.67 -13.15
CA ILE A 154 5.45 -5.50 -12.62
C ILE A 154 3.94 -5.73 -12.80
N PRO A 155 3.13 -5.64 -11.73
CA PRO A 155 1.72 -5.92 -11.82
C PRO A 155 1.01 -4.90 -12.71
N ASN A 156 0.04 -5.38 -13.50
CA ASN A 156 -0.75 -4.52 -14.36
C ASN A 156 -1.88 -3.85 -13.57
N ILE A 157 -1.57 -2.72 -12.93
CA ILE A 157 -2.61 -1.90 -12.29
C ILE A 157 -3.47 -1.11 -13.28
N GLY A 158 -3.09 -1.10 -14.57
CA GLY A 158 -3.87 -0.45 -15.63
C GLY A 158 -5.23 -1.08 -15.90
N CYS A 159 -5.43 -2.33 -15.49
CA CYS A 159 -6.74 -2.98 -15.60
C CYS A 159 -7.77 -2.40 -14.63
N LEU A 160 -7.36 -1.69 -13.57
CA LEU A 160 -8.23 -1.18 -12.52
C LEU A 160 -9.05 0.03 -12.99
N ARG A 161 -10.26 -0.22 -13.49
CA ARG A 161 -11.14 0.77 -14.15
C ARG A 161 -11.82 1.76 -13.20
N LYS A 162 -11.72 1.54 -11.89
CA LYS A 162 -12.28 2.42 -10.86
C LYS A 162 -11.23 3.03 -9.93
N LEU A 163 -9.94 2.76 -10.15
CA LEU A 163 -8.91 3.23 -9.24
C LEU A 163 -8.83 4.76 -9.28
N GLN A 164 -9.14 5.40 -8.15
CA GLN A 164 -9.11 6.84 -7.93
C GLN A 164 -7.88 7.24 -7.12
N HIS A 165 -7.45 6.38 -6.19
CA HIS A 165 -6.39 6.70 -5.24
C HIS A 165 -5.29 5.64 -5.30
N LEU A 166 -4.09 6.04 -5.71
CA LEU A 166 -2.91 5.20 -5.72
C LEU A 166 -1.89 5.72 -4.70
N LYS A 167 -1.48 4.87 -3.76
CA LYS A 167 -0.38 5.13 -2.84
C LYS A 167 0.69 4.08 -3.06
N THR A 168 1.93 4.48 -3.29
CA THR A 168 2.91 3.52 -3.80
C THR A 168 4.36 3.95 -3.54
N GLY A 169 5.22 2.95 -3.33
CA GLY A 169 6.66 3.14 -3.11
C GLY A 169 7.53 2.55 -4.22
N PHE A 170 8.76 2.20 -3.85
CA PHE A 170 9.72 1.58 -4.75
C PHE A 170 9.76 0.06 -4.54
N LEU A 171 9.77 -0.69 -5.63
CA LEU A 171 10.07 -2.11 -5.61
C LEU A 171 11.59 -2.32 -5.61
N LYS A 172 12.10 -3.15 -4.71
CA LYS A 172 13.54 -3.48 -4.64
C LYS A 172 13.93 -4.38 -5.82
N ASN A 173 14.79 -3.89 -6.72
CA ASN A 173 15.39 -4.70 -7.79
C ASN A 173 16.85 -5.05 -7.46
N GLN A 174 17.18 -6.35 -7.44
CA GLN A 174 18.54 -6.87 -7.21
C GLN A 174 19.23 -7.35 -8.49
N TYR A 175 18.52 -7.38 -9.64
CA TYR A 175 19.06 -7.92 -10.89
C TYR A 175 19.95 -6.93 -11.66
N GLU A 176 19.87 -5.64 -11.35
CA GLU A 176 20.90 -4.69 -11.80
C GLU A 176 22.01 -4.67 -10.74
N ALA A 177 23.28 -4.75 -11.15
CA ALA A 177 24.47 -4.75 -10.29
C ALA A 177 24.67 -3.47 -9.43
N GLY A 178 23.62 -2.68 -9.23
CA GLY A 178 23.48 -1.68 -8.19
C GLY A 178 22.04 -1.70 -7.67
N PHE A 179 21.89 -1.63 -6.35
CA PHE A 179 20.60 -1.48 -5.68
C PHE A 179 19.79 -0.33 -6.32
N ARG A 180 18.76 -0.66 -7.11
CA ARG A 180 17.88 0.32 -7.76
C ARG A 180 16.43 -0.01 -7.45
N GLY A 181 15.68 1.00 -7.00
CA GLY A 181 14.23 0.92 -6.89
C GLY A 181 13.58 0.99 -8.27
N VAL A 182 12.59 0.14 -8.53
CA VAL A 182 11.70 0.20 -9.70
C VAL A 182 10.34 0.72 -9.24
N LEU A 183 9.65 1.51 -10.05
CA LEU A 183 8.30 1.97 -9.71
C LEU A 183 7.32 0.79 -9.77
N PHE A 184 6.29 0.81 -8.91
CA PHE A 184 5.21 -0.19 -8.90
C PHE A 184 4.33 -0.18 -10.18
N TRP A 185 4.65 0.70 -11.13
CA TRP A 185 4.03 0.76 -12.44
C TRP A 185 5.10 0.92 -13.50
N ASN A 186 4.81 0.43 -14.71
CA ASN A 186 5.56 0.79 -15.89
C ASN A 186 4.90 1.98 -16.60
N GLY A 187 5.63 2.62 -17.52
CA GLY A 187 5.15 3.83 -18.21
C GLY A 187 3.89 3.63 -19.05
N ASN A 188 3.50 2.39 -19.38
CA ASN A 188 2.31 2.12 -20.17
C ASN A 188 1.10 1.73 -19.30
N CYS A 189 1.32 1.21 -18.09
CA CYS A 189 0.25 0.73 -17.20
C CYS A 189 -0.79 1.79 -16.85
N LEU A 190 -0.43 3.09 -16.83
CA LEU A 190 -1.35 4.14 -16.37
C LEU A 190 -2.05 4.90 -17.51
N MET A 191 -1.76 4.56 -18.78
CA MET A 191 -2.17 5.33 -19.97
C MET A 191 -3.69 5.43 -20.18
N GLU A 192 -4.49 4.60 -19.51
CA GLU A 192 -5.95 4.58 -19.64
C GLU A 192 -6.70 4.75 -18.31
N MET A 193 -5.99 5.10 -17.24
CA MET A 193 -6.56 5.25 -15.90
C MET A 193 -7.27 6.59 -15.73
N LYS A 194 -8.32 6.81 -16.53
CA LYS A 194 -9.15 8.03 -16.51
C LYS A 194 -9.68 8.41 -15.12
N PRO A 195 -10.12 7.45 -14.26
CA PRO A 195 -10.62 7.77 -12.92
C PRO A 195 -9.53 8.13 -11.92
N LEU A 196 -8.24 7.94 -12.22
CA LEU A 196 -7.18 8.19 -11.26
C LEU A 196 -7.16 9.68 -10.88
N GLU A 197 -7.36 9.97 -9.60
CA GLU A 197 -7.47 11.33 -9.08
C GLU A 197 -6.24 11.74 -8.26
N THR A 198 -5.70 10.82 -7.47
CA THR A 198 -4.59 11.12 -6.56
C THR A 198 -3.51 10.06 -6.61
N VAL A 199 -2.26 10.51 -6.62
CA VAL A 199 -1.09 9.65 -6.44
C VAL A 199 -0.29 10.12 -5.25
N GLU A 200 0.01 9.24 -4.31
CA GLU A 200 0.91 9.49 -3.18
C GLU A 200 2.14 8.57 -3.29
N MET A 201 3.31 9.19 -3.32
CA MET A 201 4.58 8.48 -3.21
C MET A 201 4.90 8.21 -1.74
N VAL A 202 5.41 7.01 -1.45
CA VAL A 202 5.90 6.61 -0.13
C VAL A 202 7.34 6.13 -0.27
N VAL A 203 8.16 6.42 0.74
CA VAL A 203 9.54 5.92 0.84
C VAL A 203 9.71 5.33 2.23
N GLY A 204 9.92 4.01 2.31
CA GLY A 204 10.27 3.33 3.56
C GLY A 204 11.66 3.72 4.06
N GLU A 205 11.95 3.51 5.35
CA GLU A 205 13.27 3.83 5.94
C GLU A 205 14.41 3.07 5.23
N ASP A 206 14.19 1.78 4.96
CA ASP A 206 15.13 0.96 4.19
C ASP A 206 15.24 1.41 2.73
N GLU A 207 14.19 2.01 2.16
CA GLU A 207 14.20 2.53 0.79
C GLU A 207 14.97 3.85 0.66
N GLN A 208 15.15 4.59 1.77
CA GLN A 208 16.00 5.77 1.77
C GLN A 208 17.46 5.42 1.41
N CYS A 209 17.91 4.18 1.66
CA CYS A 209 19.25 3.76 1.26
C CYS A 209 19.44 3.79 -0.28
N PHE A 210 18.38 3.52 -1.08
CA PHE A 210 18.40 3.65 -2.54
C PHE A 210 18.59 5.10 -2.99
N LEU A 211 18.09 6.05 -2.19
CA LEU A 211 18.22 7.47 -2.42
C LEU A 211 19.55 8.04 -1.89
N ARG A 212 20.19 7.33 -0.94
CA ARG A 212 21.46 7.72 -0.30
C ARG A 212 22.71 7.18 -1.00
N ALA A 213 22.62 6.08 -1.75
CA ALA A 213 23.77 5.51 -2.45
C ALA A 213 24.04 6.21 -3.81
N ASP A 214 24.96 7.17 -3.78
CA ASP A 214 25.70 7.77 -4.89
C ASP A 214 24.95 8.82 -5.76
N ARG A 215 25.14 10.10 -5.38
CA ARG A 215 24.82 11.39 -6.03
C ARG A 215 23.35 11.87 -6.03
N LYS A 216 23.18 13.08 -5.48
CA LYS A 216 22.00 13.99 -5.51
C LYS A 216 21.28 14.08 -6.87
N VAL A 217 22.01 13.85 -7.97
CA VAL A 217 21.52 13.74 -9.35
C VAL A 217 20.51 12.59 -9.53
N ARG A 218 20.59 11.51 -8.75
CA ARG A 218 19.68 10.36 -8.84
C ARG A 218 18.28 10.69 -8.34
N LEU A 219 18.13 11.37 -7.19
CA LEU A 219 16.81 11.76 -6.67
C LEU A 219 16.09 12.72 -7.62
N GLN A 220 16.79 13.74 -8.13
CA GLN A 220 16.22 14.64 -9.14
C GLN A 220 15.76 13.88 -10.38
N ARG A 221 16.58 12.96 -10.91
CA ARG A 221 16.18 12.14 -12.07
C ARG A 221 14.97 11.27 -11.77
N VAL A 222 14.90 10.66 -10.59
CA VAL A 222 13.76 9.83 -10.18
C VAL A 222 12.49 10.68 -10.10
N MET A 223 12.55 11.83 -9.44
CA MET A 223 11.41 12.75 -9.37
C MET A 223 11.00 13.26 -10.74
N SER A 224 11.95 13.73 -11.56
CA SER A 224 11.71 14.16 -12.95
C SER A 224 11.11 13.05 -13.80
N ARG A 225 11.49 11.79 -13.57
CA ARG A 225 10.91 10.63 -14.26
C ARG A 225 9.46 10.41 -13.84
N ILE A 226 9.18 10.35 -12.53
CA ILE A 226 7.83 10.19 -11.99
C ILE A 226 6.91 11.31 -12.49
N LEU A 227 7.33 12.55 -12.33
CA LEU A 227 6.59 13.73 -12.76
C LEU A 227 6.47 13.82 -14.28
N GLY A 228 7.51 13.44 -15.01
CA GLY A 228 7.48 13.34 -16.47
C GLY A 228 6.42 12.36 -16.95
N THR A 229 6.31 11.19 -16.29
CA THR A 229 5.27 10.19 -16.57
C THR A 229 3.87 10.77 -16.35
N PHE A 230 3.57 11.32 -15.17
CA PHE A 230 2.23 11.87 -14.90
C PHE A 230 1.89 13.09 -15.77
N GLY A 231 2.87 13.97 -15.99
CA GLY A 231 2.69 15.14 -16.85
C GLY A 231 2.39 14.74 -18.31
N ALA A 232 3.11 13.76 -18.85
CA ALA A 232 2.87 13.24 -20.20
C ALA A 232 1.50 12.57 -20.31
N MET A 233 1.13 11.73 -19.33
CA MET A 233 -0.16 11.04 -19.32
C MET A 233 -1.35 11.99 -19.17
N LYS A 234 -1.22 13.03 -18.34
CA LYS A 234 -2.25 14.06 -18.17
C LYS A 234 -2.45 14.83 -19.47
N MET A 235 -1.36 15.23 -20.15
CA MET A 235 -1.40 15.88 -21.46
C MET A 235 -2.02 15.00 -22.55
N ALA A 236 -1.70 13.71 -22.56
CA ALA A 236 -2.27 12.74 -23.49
C ALA A 236 -3.75 12.38 -23.18
N GLY A 237 -4.29 12.84 -22.05
CA GLY A 237 -5.66 12.54 -21.64
C GLY A 237 -5.86 11.12 -21.09
N GLY A 238 -4.78 10.42 -20.72
CA GLY A 238 -4.85 9.08 -20.11
C GLY A 238 -5.35 9.11 -18.67
N VAL A 239 -4.95 10.14 -17.90
CA VAL A 239 -5.33 10.35 -16.49
C VAL A 239 -6.08 11.67 -16.30
N LYS A 240 -7.21 11.84 -17.00
CA LYS A 240 -7.97 13.10 -16.98
C LYS A 240 -8.41 13.54 -15.59
N GLY A 241 -8.75 12.60 -14.71
CA GLY A 241 -9.15 12.89 -13.31
C GLY A 241 -8.01 13.35 -12.40
N LEU A 242 -6.75 13.19 -12.79
CA LEU A 242 -5.61 13.39 -11.89
C LEU A 242 -5.58 14.85 -11.42
N ARG A 243 -5.68 15.05 -10.10
CA ARG A 243 -5.75 16.36 -9.45
C ARG A 243 -4.69 16.56 -8.38
N VAL A 244 -4.14 15.48 -7.81
CA VAL A 244 -3.09 15.56 -6.79
C VAL A 244 -1.97 14.57 -7.06
N VAL A 245 -0.72 15.05 -6.99
CA VAL A 245 0.47 14.21 -6.90
C VAL A 245 1.23 14.61 -5.64
N ASP A 246 1.33 13.71 -4.67
CA ASP A 246 2.04 13.91 -3.41
C ASP A 246 3.39 13.20 -3.43
N MET A 247 4.45 13.99 -3.28
CA MET A 247 5.83 13.54 -3.25
C MET A 247 6.54 14.03 -1.97
N ARG A 248 5.80 14.43 -0.93
CA ARG A 248 6.39 14.94 0.32
C ARG A 248 7.20 13.88 1.07
N CYS A 249 7.11 12.60 0.71
CA CYS A 249 7.89 11.51 1.29
C CYS A 249 9.41 11.67 1.11
N PHE A 250 9.87 12.42 0.10
CA PHE A 250 11.30 12.68 -0.14
C PHE A 250 11.84 13.76 0.82
N LYS A 251 11.68 13.58 2.14
CA LYS A 251 11.98 14.58 3.19
C LYS A 251 13.48 14.85 3.34
N ASP A 252 14.33 13.85 3.13
CA ASP A 252 15.81 13.95 3.25
C ASP A 252 16.48 14.66 2.06
N TRP A 253 15.71 15.47 1.33
CA TRP A 253 16.21 16.28 0.21
C TRP A 253 16.98 17.53 0.69
N SER A 254 17.42 17.55 1.95
CA SER A 254 17.80 18.74 2.73
C SER A 254 19.30 19.02 2.85
N ASP A 255 20.20 18.12 2.46
CA ASP A 255 21.60 18.29 2.85
C ASP A 255 22.41 19.23 1.91
N ASP A 256 22.54 20.47 2.38
CA ASP A 256 23.77 21.27 2.59
C ASP A 256 24.71 21.58 1.40
N VAL A 257 24.17 21.90 0.23
CA VAL A 257 24.94 22.63 -0.81
C VAL A 257 24.09 23.72 -1.43
N LEU A 258 24.53 24.98 -1.36
CA LEU A 258 23.89 26.18 -1.93
C LEU A 258 23.47 25.99 -3.40
N LEU A 259 24.34 25.37 -4.22
CA LEU A 259 24.04 25.06 -5.62
C LEU A 259 22.83 24.12 -5.77
N TRP A 260 22.66 23.18 -4.84
CA TRP A 260 21.50 22.28 -4.82
C TRP A 260 20.22 23.00 -4.39
N GLN A 261 20.33 23.93 -3.43
CA GLN A 261 19.19 24.76 -3.02
C GLN A 261 18.69 25.63 -4.18
N MET A 262 19.58 26.23 -4.96
CA MET A 262 19.21 27.03 -6.15
C MET A 262 18.56 26.18 -7.25
N LEU A 263 19.18 25.06 -7.61
CA LEU A 263 18.63 24.12 -8.61
C LEU A 263 17.29 23.55 -8.16
N LYS A 264 17.13 23.30 -6.85
CA LYS A 264 15.87 22.83 -6.25
C LYS A 264 14.78 23.88 -6.37
N VAL A 265 15.05 25.14 -6.04
CA VAL A 265 14.06 26.23 -6.14
C VAL A 265 13.60 26.40 -7.58
N GLU A 266 14.53 26.45 -8.54
CA GLU A 266 14.18 26.59 -9.95
C GLU A 266 13.39 25.38 -10.47
N PHE A 267 13.87 24.16 -10.19
CA PHE A 267 13.20 22.93 -10.55
C PHE A 267 11.77 22.86 -9.98
N MET A 268 11.60 23.18 -8.69
CA MET A 268 10.30 23.19 -8.03
C MET A 268 9.39 24.25 -8.66
N ALA A 269 9.86 25.47 -8.85
CA ALA A 269 9.06 26.55 -9.44
C ALA A 269 8.59 26.22 -10.85
N VAL A 270 9.48 25.70 -11.71
CA VAL A 270 9.15 25.28 -13.08
C VAL A 270 8.17 24.11 -13.07
N THR A 271 8.40 23.11 -12.22
CA THR A 271 7.56 21.91 -12.15
C THR A 271 6.17 22.22 -11.62
N VAL A 272 6.07 22.99 -10.53
CA VAL A 272 4.79 23.40 -9.94
C VAL A 272 3.97 24.18 -10.95
N ARG A 273 4.54 25.22 -11.59
CA ARG A 273 3.85 25.99 -12.64
C ARG A 273 3.39 25.12 -13.80
N ARG A 274 4.19 24.12 -14.19
CA ARG A 274 3.81 23.18 -15.23
C ARG A 274 2.60 22.36 -14.82
N PHE A 275 2.58 21.81 -13.61
CA PHE A 275 1.48 20.99 -13.11
C PHE A 275 0.21 21.80 -12.80
N GLU A 276 0.35 23.04 -12.32
CA GLU A 276 -0.76 23.99 -12.15
C GLU A 276 -1.49 24.25 -13.49
N LYS A 277 -0.74 24.44 -14.59
CA LYS A 277 -1.33 24.56 -15.94
C LYS A 277 -2.08 23.30 -16.39
N LEU A 278 -1.77 22.15 -15.81
CA LEU A 278 -2.47 20.88 -16.06
C LEU A 278 -3.67 20.68 -15.11
N GLY A 279 -3.94 21.62 -14.20
CA GLY A 279 -4.95 21.47 -13.15
C GLY A 279 -4.58 20.44 -12.09
N VAL A 280 -3.29 20.20 -11.87
CA VAL A 280 -2.78 19.22 -10.91
C VAL A 280 -2.05 19.94 -9.76
N THR A 281 -2.51 19.71 -8.54
CA THR A 281 -1.82 20.16 -7.33
C THR A 281 -0.65 19.22 -7.05
N LEU A 282 0.55 19.80 -6.97
CA LEU A 282 1.77 19.06 -6.69
C LEU A 282 2.25 19.36 -5.27
N LEU A 283 2.35 18.34 -4.42
CA LEU A 283 2.85 18.47 -3.05
C LEU A 283 4.30 17.98 -3.00
N LEU A 284 5.25 18.90 -2.90
CA LEU A 284 6.68 18.60 -2.88
C LEU A 284 7.29 18.76 -1.47
N PRO A 285 8.43 18.11 -1.18
CA PRO A 285 9.13 18.28 0.10
C PRO A 285 9.50 19.75 0.36
N GLY A 286 9.25 20.22 1.58
CA GLY A 286 9.58 21.58 2.00
C GLY A 286 8.59 22.67 1.57
N MET A 287 7.50 22.32 0.85
CA MET A 287 6.39 23.25 0.66
C MET A 287 5.55 23.29 1.95
N SER A 288 5.60 24.40 2.67
CA SER A 288 4.59 24.73 3.67
C SER A 288 3.29 25.05 2.94
N ILE A 289 2.29 24.18 3.06
CA ILE A 289 0.95 24.50 2.60
C ILE A 289 0.41 25.51 3.61
N GLY A 290 0.30 26.78 3.22
CA GLY A 290 -0.56 27.71 3.93
C GLY A 290 -2.00 27.25 3.71
N LEU A 291 -2.51 26.43 4.63
CA LEU A 291 -3.93 26.16 4.80
C LEU A 291 -4.50 27.24 5.72
#